data_AF-A0A3T0RPY4-F1
#
_entry.id   AF-A0A3T0RPY4-F1
#
_cell.length_a   1.000
_cell.length_b   1.000
_cell.length_c   1.000
_cell.angle_alpha   90.00
_cell.angle_beta   90.00
_cell.angle_gamma   90.00
#
_symmetry.space_group_name_H-M   'P 1'
#
loop_
_entity.id
_entity.type
_entity.pdbx_description
1 polymer ?
#
loop_
_entity_poly.entity_id
_entity_poly.type
_entity_poly.pdbx_seq_one_letter_code
_entity_poly.pdbx_strand_id
1 'polypeptide(L)'
;MKVFLFVFLISTNVFAEYRVFTLMITNSKTGENKQFDSTLDPEQYQTFYSLKADETISYTQTWRCKGRTSDFKPHCMQPAKREPTQAAVTPTQAPATPPAQ
;
A
#
# COMPACT_ATOMS: atom_id res chain seq x y z
N MET A 1 -26.80 -6.41 46.68
CA MET A 1 -26.73 -7.38 45.57
C MET A 1 -25.52 -7.01 44.72
N LYS A 2 -24.37 -7.67 44.93
CA LYS A 2 -23.13 -7.41 44.19
C LYS A 2 -23.28 -8.02 42.80
N VAL A 3 -23.69 -7.20 41.82
CA VAL A 3 -23.65 -7.57 40.41
C VAL A 3 -22.18 -7.71 40.05
N PHE A 4 -21.72 -8.95 40.01
CA PHE A 4 -20.36 -9.31 39.64
C PHE A 4 -20.17 -8.93 38.17
N LEU A 5 -19.37 -7.90 37.93
CA LEU A 5 -19.04 -7.34 36.63
C LEU A 5 -18.24 -8.38 35.81
N PHE A 6 -18.96 -9.30 35.16
CA PHE A 6 -18.41 -10.33 34.27
C PHE A 6 -18.11 -9.74 32.87
N VAL A 7 -17.31 -8.68 32.81
CA VAL A 7 -16.85 -8.06 31.55
C VAL A 7 -15.36 -8.31 31.42
N PHE A 8 -14.96 -9.57 31.25
CA PHE A 8 -13.56 -9.89 31.00
C PHE A 8 -13.46 -11.06 30.01
N LEU A 9 -12.78 -10.78 28.89
CA LEU A 9 -12.04 -11.73 28.04
C LEU A 9 -12.80 -12.39 26.86
N ILE A 10 -13.51 -11.61 26.05
CA ILE A 10 -13.67 -11.99 24.64
C ILE A 10 -12.36 -11.61 23.93
N SER A 11 -11.39 -12.52 23.93
CA SER A 11 -10.14 -12.35 23.19
C SER A 11 -10.41 -12.40 21.69
N THR A 12 -10.46 -11.25 21.03
CA THR A 12 -10.54 -11.19 19.57
C THR A 12 -9.21 -11.60 18.97
N ASN A 13 -9.22 -12.54 18.02
CA ASN A 13 -8.04 -12.86 17.21
C ASN A 13 -7.67 -11.64 16.36
N VAL A 14 -6.73 -10.82 16.84
CA VAL A 14 -6.14 -9.74 16.05
C VAL A 14 -5.11 -10.36 15.11
N PHE A 15 -5.48 -10.51 13.84
CA PHE A 15 -4.51 -10.83 12.81
C PHE A 15 -3.73 -9.57 12.47
N ALA A 16 -2.40 -9.66 12.46
CA ALA A 16 -1.59 -8.63 11.82
C ALA A 16 -1.97 -8.54 10.33
N GLU A 17 -1.93 -7.34 9.78
CA GLU A 17 -2.05 -7.11 8.34
C GLU A 17 -0.78 -6.39 7.88
N TYR A 18 -0.34 -6.72 6.67
CA TYR A 18 0.74 -6.02 6.00
C TYR A 18 0.35 -5.71 4.56
N ARG A 19 1.08 -4.79 3.93
CA ARG A 19 0.86 -4.39 2.54
C ARG A 19 2.04 -4.85 1.70
N VAL A 20 1.73 -5.31 0.49
CA VAL A 20 2.74 -5.62 -0.53
C VAL A 20 2.58 -4.62 -1.65
N PHE A 21 3.71 -4.22 -2.23
CA PHE A 21 3.84 -3.30 -3.34
C PHE A 21 4.66 -3.96 -4.43
N THR A 22 4.16 -3.94 -5.65
CA THR A 22 4.96 -4.26 -6.82
C THR A 22 5.69 -2.98 -7.23
N LEU A 23 6.94 -2.87 -6.79
CA LEU A 23 7.81 -1.74 -7.04
C LEU A 23 8.42 -1.84 -8.44
N MET A 24 8.61 -0.69 -9.08
CA MET A 24 9.28 -0.54 -10.35
C MET A 24 10.35 0.54 -10.21
N ILE A 25 11.61 0.15 -10.39
CA ILE A 25 12.74 1.07 -10.50
C ILE A 25 13.05 1.25 -11.99
N THR A 26 13.02 2.49 -12.44
CA THR A 26 13.32 2.88 -13.82
C THR A 26 14.61 3.69 -13.83
N ASN A 27 15.57 3.28 -14.66
CA ASN A 27 16.78 4.04 -14.91
C ASN A 27 16.57 4.94 -16.14
N SER A 28 16.54 6.25 -15.94
CA SER A 28 16.32 7.25 -16.99
C SER A 28 17.45 7.33 -18.01
N LYS A 29 18.67 6.91 -17.65
CA LYS A 29 19.84 6.92 -18.53
C LYS A 29 19.92 5.71 -19.44
N THR A 30 19.60 4.51 -18.93
CA THR A 30 19.68 3.25 -19.69
C THR A 30 18.34 2.81 -20.27
N GLY A 31 17.23 3.32 -19.74
CA GLY A 31 15.88 2.84 -20.04
C GLY A 31 15.54 1.49 -19.39
N GLU A 32 16.40 0.98 -18.50
CA GLU A 32 16.17 -0.30 -17.83
C GLU A 32 15.09 -0.18 -16.76
N ASN A 33 14.18 -1.17 -16.73
CA ASN A 33 13.13 -1.29 -15.72
C ASN A 33 13.33 -2.56 -14.90
N LYS A 34 13.35 -2.43 -13.58
CA LYS A 34 13.39 -3.56 -12.64
C LYS A 34 12.12 -3.57 -11.81
N GLN A 35 11.39 -4.68 -11.89
CA GLN A 35 10.15 -4.88 -11.14
C GLN A 35 10.32 -5.98 -10.10
N PHE A 36 9.86 -5.74 -8.87
CA PHE A 36 9.90 -6.71 -7.77
C PHE A 36 8.86 -6.37 -6.69
N ASP A 37 8.50 -7.37 -5.89
CA ASP A 37 7.58 -7.18 -4.77
C ASP A 37 8.34 -6.82 -3.48
N SER A 38 7.73 -5.93 -2.69
CA SER A 38 8.28 -5.43 -1.44
C SER A 38 7.17 -5.12 -0.45
N THR A 39 7.47 -5.20 0.85
CA THR A 39 6.57 -4.74 1.92
C THR A 39 6.75 -3.26 2.26
N LEU A 40 7.79 -2.64 1.70
CA LEU A 40 8.07 -1.21 1.82
C LEU A 40 7.45 -0.49 0.63
N ASP A 41 6.73 0.60 0.89
CA ASP A 41 6.31 1.51 -0.17
C ASP A 41 7.53 2.24 -0.79
N PRO A 42 7.38 2.96 -1.92
CA PRO A 42 8.52 3.61 -2.56
C PRO A 42 9.25 4.65 -1.69
N GLU A 43 8.56 5.33 -0.78
CA GLU A 43 9.15 6.35 0.10
C GLU A 43 9.95 5.68 1.23
N GLN A 44 9.35 4.65 1.85
CA GLN A 44 10.00 3.81 2.83
C GLN A 44 11.20 3.08 2.23
N TYR A 45 11.08 2.54 1.02
CA TYR A 45 12.16 1.83 0.35
C TYR A 45 13.39 2.72 0.19
N GLN A 46 13.21 3.98 -0.20
CA GLN A 46 14.29 4.97 -0.31
C GLN A 46 14.97 5.30 1.02
N THR A 47 14.28 5.09 2.14
CA THR A 47 14.86 5.28 3.48
C THR A 47 15.86 4.18 3.85
N PHE A 48 15.70 2.97 3.30
CA PHE A 48 16.57 1.82 3.58
C PHE A 48 17.54 1.49 2.44
N TYR A 49 17.19 1.83 1.20
CA TYR A 49 17.95 1.51 0.00
C TYR A 49 18.14 2.76 -0.85
N SER A 50 19.40 3.16 -1.05
CA SER A 50 19.74 4.29 -1.89
C SER A 50 19.50 3.98 -3.37
N LEU A 51 18.77 4.86 -4.04
CA LEU A 51 18.65 4.86 -5.50
C LEU A 51 19.81 5.65 -6.11
N LYS A 52 20.23 5.29 -7.32
CA LYS A 52 21.15 6.15 -8.09
C LYS A 52 20.43 7.44 -8.52
N ALA A 53 21.19 8.49 -8.82
CA ALA A 53 20.64 9.78 -9.25
C ALA A 53 19.75 9.67 -10.51
N ASP A 54 20.06 8.72 -11.41
CA ASP A 54 19.32 8.50 -12.64
C ASP A 54 18.15 7.50 -12.46
N GLU A 55 17.93 6.97 -11.25
CA GLU A 55 16.92 5.97 -10.94
C GLU A 55 15.71 6.60 -10.24
N THR A 56 14.53 6.26 -10.70
CA THR A 56 13.26 6.65 -10.08
C THR A 56 12.48 5.41 -9.67
N ILE A 57 11.83 5.46 -8.51
CA ILE A 57 11.02 4.35 -7.99
C ILE A 57 9.53 4.73 -7.99
N SER A 58 8.69 3.78 -8.37
CA SER A 58 7.23 3.88 -8.29
C SER A 58 6.64 2.52 -7.94
N TYR A 59 5.33 2.43 -7.70
CA TYR A 59 4.64 1.16 -7.59
C TYR A 59 3.58 1.04 -8.68
N THR A 60 3.38 -0.17 -9.21
CA THR A 60 2.34 -0.45 -10.21
C THR A 60 1.09 -1.02 -9.57
N GLN A 61 1.24 -1.78 -8.48
CA GLN A 61 0.15 -2.45 -7.79
C GLN A 61 0.43 -2.53 -6.29
N THR A 62 -0.64 -2.62 -5.49
CA THR A 62 -0.54 -2.89 -4.06
C THR A 62 -1.74 -3.68 -3.56
N TRP A 63 -1.52 -4.58 -2.61
CA TRP A 63 -2.57 -5.34 -1.95
C TRP A 63 -2.26 -5.55 -0.47
N ARG A 64 -3.30 -5.84 0.31
CA ARG A 64 -3.18 -6.19 1.72
C ARG A 64 -3.11 -7.70 1.88
N CYS A 65 -2.21 -8.14 2.74
CA CYS A 65 -2.05 -9.52 3.16
C CYS A 65 -2.38 -9.65 4.64
N LYS A 66 -3.03 -10.74 5.01
CA LYS A 66 -3.21 -11.12 6.42
C LYS A 66 -1.98 -11.88 6.92
N GLY A 67 -1.63 -11.69 8.18
CA GLY A 67 -0.49 -12.31 8.84
C GLY A 67 0.72 -11.38 8.96
N ARG A 68 1.90 -11.99 9.08
CA ARG A 68 3.19 -11.32 9.29
C ARG A 68 4.22 -11.75 8.25
N THR A 69 5.23 -10.92 8.03
CA THR A 69 6.30 -11.11 7.02
C THR A 69 7.59 -11.71 7.59
N SER A 70 7.55 -12.21 8.83
CA SER A 70 8.71 -12.83 9.49
C SER A 70 9.18 -14.10 8.79
N ASP A 71 10.38 -14.56 9.13
CA ASP A 71 10.92 -15.88 8.73
C ASP A 71 11.08 -16.05 7.22
N PHE A 72 11.27 -14.95 6.48
CA PHE A 72 11.42 -14.93 5.02
C PHE A 72 10.26 -15.63 4.28
N LYS A 73 9.05 -15.60 4.87
CA LYS A 73 7.87 -16.19 4.24
C LYS A 73 7.57 -15.51 2.90
N PRO A 74 7.14 -16.27 1.88
CA PRO A 74 6.71 -15.69 0.63
C PRO A 74 5.51 -14.76 0.85
N HIS A 75 5.42 -13.71 0.02
CA HIS A 75 4.29 -12.80 0.03
C HIS A 75 2.98 -13.52 -0.33
N CYS A 76 1.86 -13.02 0.18
CA CYS A 76 0.56 -13.56 -0.21
C CYS A 76 0.30 -13.28 -1.70
N MET A 77 -0.47 -14.16 -2.34
CA MET A 77 -0.73 -14.03 -3.78
C MET A 77 -1.39 -12.70 -4.12
N GLN A 78 -0.91 -12.11 -5.22
CA GLN A 78 -1.51 -10.92 -5.80
C GLN A 78 -2.98 -11.21 -6.17
N PRO A 79 -3.92 -10.32 -5.83
CA PRO A 79 -5.30 -10.48 -6.24
C PRO A 79 -5.42 -10.36 -7.77
N ALA A 80 -6.35 -11.11 -8.37
CA ALA A 80 -6.65 -10.98 -9.79
C ALA A 80 -6.95 -9.51 -10.12
N LYS A 81 -6.36 -9.02 -11.21
CA LYS A 81 -6.55 -7.65 -11.69
C LYS A 81 -8.05 -7.43 -11.87
N ARG A 82 -8.65 -6.55 -11.06
CA ARG A 82 -10.01 -6.08 -11.37
C ARG A 82 -9.88 -5.32 -12.66
N GLU A 83 -10.55 -5.77 -13.72
CA GLU A 83 -10.74 -4.91 -14.89
C GLU A 83 -11.31 -3.59 -14.39
N PRO A 84 -10.84 -2.44 -14.90
CA PRO A 84 -11.38 -1.16 -14.50
C PRO A 84 -12.84 -1.13 -14.93
N THR A 85 -13.75 -1.47 -14.02
CA THR A 85 -15.13 -0.99 -14.11
C THR A 85 -14.98 0.51 -14.11
N GLN A 86 -15.24 1.11 -15.28
CA GLN A 86 -15.26 2.54 -15.59
C GLN A 86 -15.11 3.39 -14.34
N ALA A 87 -13.99 4.11 -14.26
CA ALA A 87 -13.71 5.11 -13.25
C ALA A 87 -15.02 5.78 -12.82
N ALA A 88 -15.35 5.64 -11.54
CA ALA A 88 -16.34 6.50 -10.92
C ALA A 88 -15.92 7.94 -11.28
N VAL A 89 -16.66 8.54 -12.19
CA VAL A 89 -16.59 9.95 -12.54
C VAL A 89 -16.65 10.70 -11.22
N THR A 90 -15.50 11.15 -10.74
CA THR A 90 -15.44 12.16 -9.69
C THR A 90 -16.14 13.36 -10.31
N PRO A 91 -17.25 13.87 -9.75
CA PRO A 91 -17.80 15.12 -10.22
C PRO A 91 -16.70 16.16 -10.02
N THR A 92 -16.21 16.74 -11.11
CA THR A 92 -15.36 17.93 -11.08
C THR A 92 -16.05 18.96 -10.20
N GLN A 93 -15.56 19.15 -8.98
CA GLN A 93 -15.94 20.32 -8.19
C GLN A 93 -15.43 21.54 -8.96
N ALA A 94 -16.36 22.36 -9.44
CA ALA A 94 -16.04 23.63 -10.06
C ALA A 94 -15.19 24.48 -9.09
N PRO A 95 -14.24 25.28 -9.59
CA PRO A 95 -13.52 26.23 -8.76
C PRO A 95 -14.52 27.14 -8.03
N ALA A 96 -14.45 27.20 -6.70
CA ALA A 96 -15.23 28.13 -5.92
C ALA A 96 -14.74 29.56 -6.23
N THR A 97 -15.55 30.34 -6.95
CA THR A 97 -15.33 31.79 -7.09
C THR A 97 -15.51 32.43 -5.71
N PRO A 98 -14.53 33.16 -5.16
CA PRO A 98 -14.74 33.92 -3.93
C PRO A 98 -15.80 35.01 -4.16
N PRO A 99 -16.66 35.32 -3.17
CA PRO A 99 -17.62 36.41 -3.29
C PRO A 99 -16.87 37.74 -3.40
N ALA A 100 -17.29 38.57 -4.37
CA ALA A 100 -16.85 39.95 -4.47
C ALA A 100 -17.27 40.71 -3.20
N GLN A 101 -16.34 41.49 -2.64
CA GLN A 101 -16.60 42.46 -1.57
C GLN A 101 -17.27 43.71 -2.14
#